data_AF-A0A349JA67-F1
#
_entry.id   AF-A0A349JA67-F1
#
_cell.length_a   1.000
_cell.length_b   1.000
_cell.length_c   1.000
_cell.angle_alpha   90.00
_cell.angle_beta   90.00
_cell.angle_gamma   90.00
#
_symmetry.space_group_name_H-M   'P 1'
#
loop_
_entity.id
_entity.type
_entity.pdbx_description
1 polymer ?
#
loop_
_entity_poly.entity_id
_entity_poly.type
_entity_poly.pdbx_seq_one_letter_code
_entity_poly.pdbx_strand_id
1 'polypeptide(L)'
;INHQTWYIKAEWRGIDLVPRMLELFEGHHEYPVTEKVRIDVLRRFGYYSTESNGHLSEYVAWYRKRPEEIARWIDTGSWINGETGGYLRVCTEGRNWFETEFPQWLAEAPKSFAASERSGEHGSYIIEGLETGRIYRGHFNVINGSTITNLPPDAVVEVPGYVDRNGLNIPRVGDLPLGCAAVCNQSISVQRLAVHAAVTGDDRLLRQAFLMDPLVGAVCTPPEIWQMVDEMLVAGEAWLPQYADAIAAAKARLAQGKAIPTRTGYAGAARLHTKTIDEMRADRVNSQRNAEATDKAKLRPAAAKKAG
;
A
#
# COMPACT_ATOMS: atom_id res chain seq x y z
N ILE A 1 -8.60 -1.96 -8.32
CA ILE A 1 -7.26 -1.66 -8.89
C ILE A 1 -6.21 -2.08 -7.87
N ASN A 2 -4.93 -2.22 -8.25
CA ASN A 2 -3.91 -2.62 -7.28
C ASN A 2 -3.94 -1.75 -6.01
N HIS A 3 -3.86 -2.41 -4.85
CA HIS A 3 -3.91 -1.81 -3.50
C HIS A 3 -5.19 -1.00 -3.16
N GLN A 4 -6.22 -1.05 -4.02
CA GLN A 4 -7.53 -0.46 -3.78
C GLN A 4 -8.61 -1.39 -4.37
N THR A 5 -8.68 -2.59 -3.81
CA THR A 5 -9.65 -3.64 -4.17
C THR A 5 -10.69 -3.85 -3.06
N TRP A 6 -11.86 -4.34 -3.46
CA TRP A 6 -13.03 -4.49 -2.59
C TRP A 6 -13.63 -5.88 -2.76
N TYR A 7 -13.94 -6.54 -1.65
CA TYR A 7 -14.75 -7.75 -1.67
C TYR A 7 -16.22 -7.39 -1.74
N ILE A 8 -16.79 -7.55 -2.93
CA ILE A 8 -18.23 -7.41 -3.20
C ILE A 8 -19.00 -8.70 -2.96
N LYS A 9 -18.28 -9.82 -2.82
CA LYS A 9 -18.85 -11.15 -2.57
C LYS A 9 -17.81 -12.04 -1.87
N ALA A 10 -18.21 -12.72 -0.81
CA ALA A 10 -17.37 -13.67 -0.08
C ALA A 10 -18.23 -14.81 0.47
N GLU A 11 -18.24 -15.96 -0.20
CA GLU A 11 -19.12 -17.07 0.17
C GLU A 11 -18.37 -18.16 0.94
N TRP A 12 -18.99 -18.65 2.00
CA TRP A 12 -18.56 -19.87 2.69
C TRP A 12 -19.75 -20.78 2.90
N ARG A 13 -19.66 -22.01 2.36
CA ARG A 13 -20.75 -23.02 2.42
C ARG A 13 -22.11 -22.46 1.94
N GLY A 14 -22.08 -21.63 0.89
CA GLY A 14 -23.28 -21.02 0.30
C GLY A 14 -23.82 -19.79 1.06
N ILE A 15 -23.15 -19.35 2.12
CA ILE A 15 -23.53 -18.15 2.89
C ILE A 15 -22.64 -17.00 2.45
N ASP A 16 -23.26 -15.89 1.99
CA ASP A 16 -22.53 -14.64 1.77
C ASP A 16 -22.15 -14.01 3.12
N LEU A 17 -20.84 -13.86 3.32
CA LEU A 17 -20.26 -13.33 4.53
C LEU A 17 -20.13 -11.81 4.49
N VAL A 18 -20.20 -11.15 3.33
CA VAL A 18 -20.02 -9.68 3.23
C VAL A 18 -20.95 -8.93 4.19
N PRO A 19 -22.26 -9.23 4.27
CA PRO A 19 -23.18 -8.56 5.21
C PRO A 19 -22.82 -8.78 6.69
N ARG A 20 -22.09 -9.86 7.00
CA ARG A 20 -21.68 -10.23 8.35
C ARG A 20 -20.26 -9.77 8.71
N MET A 21 -19.47 -9.31 7.74
CA MET A 21 -18.06 -8.98 7.98
C MET A 21 -17.91 -7.92 9.07
N LEU A 22 -18.81 -6.94 9.17
CA LEU A 22 -18.68 -5.89 10.18
C LEU A 22 -18.75 -6.48 11.59
N GLU A 23 -19.79 -7.27 11.87
CA GLU A 23 -19.97 -7.98 13.14
C GLU A 23 -18.76 -8.88 13.45
N LEU A 24 -18.28 -9.63 12.45
CA LEU A 24 -17.16 -10.56 12.61
C LEU A 24 -15.84 -9.83 12.91
N PHE A 25 -15.59 -8.70 12.27
CA PHE A 25 -14.38 -7.91 12.51
C PHE A 25 -14.45 -7.17 13.86
N GLU A 26 -15.61 -6.64 14.24
CA GLU A 26 -15.82 -5.99 15.54
C GLU A 26 -15.76 -6.99 16.70
N GLY A 27 -16.20 -8.23 16.49
CA GLY A 27 -16.15 -9.31 17.47
C GLY A 27 -14.81 -10.03 17.57
N HIS A 28 -13.86 -9.76 16.67
CA HIS A 28 -12.53 -10.37 16.73
C HIS A 28 -11.72 -9.76 17.89
N HIS A 29 -10.96 -10.58 18.62
CA HIS A 29 -10.21 -10.13 19.79
C HIS A 29 -9.10 -9.09 19.50
N GLU A 30 -8.54 -9.06 18.27
CA GLU A 30 -7.45 -8.13 17.89
C GLU A 30 -7.87 -7.04 16.90
N TYR A 31 -8.81 -7.31 15.98
CA TYR A 31 -9.08 -6.41 14.84
C TYR A 31 -9.66 -5.05 15.23
N PRO A 32 -10.47 -4.90 16.29
CA PRO A 32 -10.90 -3.59 16.78
C PRO A 32 -9.74 -2.68 17.18
N VAL A 33 -8.53 -3.23 17.39
CA VAL A 33 -7.32 -2.47 17.70
C VAL A 33 -6.47 -2.26 16.44
N THR A 34 -6.24 -3.30 15.63
CA THR A 34 -5.28 -3.25 14.53
C THR A 34 -5.89 -2.84 13.18
N GLU A 35 -7.20 -2.92 13.02
CA GLU A 35 -7.90 -2.80 11.73
C GLU A 35 -9.01 -1.73 11.74
N LYS A 36 -8.84 -0.70 12.58
CA LYS A 36 -9.84 0.37 12.83
C LYS A 36 -10.32 1.07 11.56
N VAL A 37 -9.43 1.32 10.61
CA VAL A 37 -9.75 1.96 9.32
C VAL A 37 -10.55 1.02 8.45
N ARG A 38 -10.17 -0.27 8.35
CA ARG A 38 -10.96 -1.26 7.61
C ARG A 38 -12.35 -1.45 8.20
N ILE A 39 -12.46 -1.49 9.52
CA ILE A 39 -13.75 -1.57 10.22
C ILE A 39 -14.61 -0.34 9.93
N ASP A 40 -14.05 0.87 9.99
CA ASP A 40 -14.82 2.09 9.73
C ASP A 40 -15.23 2.22 8.26
N VAL A 41 -14.36 1.85 7.31
CA VAL A 41 -14.70 1.75 5.89
C VAL A 41 -15.80 0.71 5.67
N LEU A 42 -15.67 -0.48 6.24
CA LEU A 42 -16.68 -1.53 6.14
C LEU A 42 -18.03 -1.07 6.71
N ARG A 43 -18.04 -0.36 7.84
CA ARG A 43 -19.24 0.22 8.44
C ARG A 43 -19.93 1.25 7.54
N ARG A 44 -19.16 2.06 6.81
CA ARG A 44 -19.68 3.16 5.97
C ARG A 44 -20.06 2.73 4.56
N PHE A 45 -19.28 1.82 3.97
CA PHE A 45 -19.43 1.37 2.59
C PHE A 45 -20.22 0.07 2.50
N GLY A 46 -20.25 -0.75 3.55
CA GLY A 46 -20.86 -2.09 3.54
C GLY A 46 -20.01 -3.16 2.84
N TYR A 47 -18.82 -2.81 2.36
CA TYR A 47 -17.91 -3.69 1.64
C TYR A 47 -16.52 -3.65 2.25
N TYR A 48 -15.85 -4.80 2.25
CA TYR A 48 -14.52 -4.94 2.81
C TYR A 48 -13.47 -4.50 1.78
N SER A 49 -12.67 -3.50 2.14
CA SER A 49 -11.45 -3.16 1.39
C SER A 49 -10.34 -4.12 1.79
N THR A 50 -9.65 -4.70 0.79
CA THR A 50 -8.65 -5.74 1.06
C THR A 50 -7.31 -5.21 1.54
N GLU A 51 -7.08 -3.91 1.38
CA GLU A 51 -5.81 -3.28 1.73
C GLU A 51 -5.66 -3.17 3.25
N SER A 52 -4.43 -3.32 3.75
CA SER A 52 -4.08 -3.20 5.15
C SER A 52 -4.52 -1.86 5.76
N ASN A 53 -4.75 -1.83 7.08
CA ASN A 53 -5.16 -0.64 7.81
C ASN A 53 -4.31 0.59 7.48
N GLY A 54 -2.99 0.41 7.45
CA GLY A 54 -2.04 1.47 7.16
C GLY A 54 -2.19 2.03 5.76
N HIS A 55 -2.11 1.19 4.74
CA HIS A 55 -2.20 1.64 3.36
C HIS A 55 -3.59 2.16 3.00
N LEU A 56 -4.66 1.54 3.49
CA LEU A 56 -6.02 2.04 3.27
C LEU A 56 -6.19 3.46 3.83
N SER A 57 -5.57 3.76 4.98
CA SER A 57 -5.60 5.10 5.56
C SER A 57 -4.86 6.16 4.71
N GLU A 58 -3.95 5.73 3.83
CA GLU A 58 -3.17 6.59 2.94
C GLU A 58 -3.88 6.76 1.59
N TYR A 59 -4.58 5.73 1.09
CA TYR A 59 -5.31 5.80 -0.17
C TYR A 59 -6.66 6.54 -0.10
N VAL A 60 -7.07 7.01 1.07
CA VAL A 60 -8.26 7.85 1.26
C VAL A 60 -7.97 9.07 2.13
N ALA A 61 -8.64 10.18 1.87
CA ALA A 61 -8.33 11.48 2.48
C ALA A 61 -8.82 11.67 3.94
N TRP A 62 -9.42 10.65 4.54
CA TRP A 62 -10.23 10.82 5.77
C TRP A 62 -9.44 10.60 7.06
N TYR A 63 -8.45 9.69 7.05
CA TYR A 63 -7.87 9.15 8.28
C TYR A 63 -6.50 9.75 8.65
N ARG A 64 -5.83 10.43 7.71
CA ARG A 64 -4.50 11.05 7.88
C ARG A 64 -4.50 12.58 7.94
N LYS A 65 -5.69 13.18 8.04
CA LYS A 65 -5.90 14.62 7.90
C LYS A 65 -5.37 15.46 9.06
N ARG A 66 -5.55 14.99 10.31
CA ARG A 66 -5.25 15.76 11.52
C ARG A 66 -4.25 15.01 12.40
N PRO A 67 -3.03 15.53 12.63
CA PRO A 67 -2.00 14.82 13.40
C PRO A 67 -2.46 14.32 14.77
N GLU A 68 -3.25 15.11 15.49
CA GLU A 68 -3.80 14.79 16.80
C GLU A 68 -4.86 13.68 16.77
N GLU A 69 -5.44 13.38 15.60
CA GLU A 69 -6.44 12.33 15.43
C GLU A 69 -5.84 11.04 14.84
N ILE A 70 -4.66 11.08 14.22
CA ILE A 70 -4.06 9.92 13.52
C ILE A 70 -3.91 8.70 14.46
N ALA A 71 -3.48 8.92 15.71
CA ALA A 71 -3.31 7.83 16.68
C ALA A 71 -4.63 7.08 17.01
N ARG A 72 -5.79 7.67 16.71
CA ARG A 72 -7.08 6.98 16.87
C ARG A 72 -7.24 5.88 15.83
N TRP A 73 -6.73 6.08 14.62
CA TRP A 73 -6.90 5.18 13.47
C TRP A 73 -5.79 4.15 13.33
N ILE A 74 -4.63 4.44 13.90
CA ILE A 74 -3.41 3.68 13.69
C ILE A 74 -3.08 2.85 14.93
N ASP A 75 -2.48 1.69 14.68
CA ASP A 75 -1.78 0.88 15.67
C ASP A 75 -0.32 0.75 15.24
N THR A 76 0.62 0.76 16.19
CA THR A 76 2.06 0.67 15.93
C THR A 76 2.65 -0.69 16.32
N GLY A 77 1.81 -1.71 16.57
CA GLY A 77 2.27 -3.07 16.88
C GLY A 77 2.95 -3.74 15.69
N SER A 78 2.52 -3.38 14.47
CA SER A 78 3.18 -3.72 13.22
C SER A 78 3.22 -2.49 12.30
N TRP A 79 4.27 -2.35 11.50
CA TRP A 79 4.43 -1.20 10.60
C TRP A 79 3.26 -1.06 9.63
N ILE A 80 2.68 -2.17 9.19
CA ILE A 80 1.60 -2.24 8.20
C ILE A 80 0.25 -1.75 8.76
N ASN A 81 0.13 -1.61 10.08
CA ASN A 81 -1.06 -1.07 10.73
C ASN A 81 -1.15 0.46 10.65
N GLY A 82 -0.15 1.09 10.02
CA GLY A 82 -0.16 2.49 9.61
C GLY A 82 0.85 3.39 10.32
N GLU A 83 1.94 2.80 10.79
CA GLU A 83 3.05 3.59 11.30
C GLU A 83 3.57 4.56 10.22
N THR A 84 3.72 5.84 10.58
CA THR A 84 4.24 6.89 9.70
C THR A 84 5.70 6.62 9.32
N GLY A 85 5.91 6.20 8.07
CA GLY A 85 7.22 5.78 7.58
C GLY A 85 7.64 4.40 8.11
N GLY A 86 6.69 3.57 8.57
CA GLY A 86 6.99 2.26 9.15
C GLY A 86 7.70 1.31 8.19
N TYR A 87 7.30 1.30 6.91
CA TYR A 87 8.00 0.50 5.90
C TYR A 87 9.44 0.96 5.71
N LEU A 88 9.67 2.28 5.60
CA LEU A 88 11.01 2.86 5.53
C LEU A 88 11.86 2.49 6.76
N ARG A 89 11.27 2.56 7.96
CA ARG A 89 11.94 2.14 9.20
C ARG A 89 12.39 0.69 9.12
N VAL A 90 11.47 -0.23 8.79
CA VAL A 90 11.75 -1.67 8.69
C VAL A 90 12.81 -1.97 7.63
N CYS A 91 12.74 -1.35 6.46
CA CYS A 91 13.77 -1.47 5.43
C CYS A 91 15.12 -0.95 5.91
N THR A 92 15.13 0.16 6.65
CA THR A 92 16.38 0.75 7.19
C THR A 92 17.00 -0.15 8.25
N GLU A 93 16.19 -0.67 9.16
CA GLU A 93 16.62 -1.60 10.22
C GLU A 93 17.16 -2.91 9.65
N GLY A 94 16.56 -3.41 8.56
CA GLY A 94 16.97 -4.65 7.89
C GLY A 94 18.04 -4.48 6.80
N ARG A 95 18.46 -3.27 6.45
CA ARG A 95 19.24 -3.02 5.20
C ARG A 95 20.57 -3.76 5.11
N ASN A 96 21.16 -4.11 6.26
CA ASN A 96 22.48 -4.76 6.32
C ASN A 96 22.39 -6.29 6.36
N TRP A 97 21.19 -6.89 6.17
CA TRP A 97 20.99 -8.33 6.24
C TRP A 97 21.96 -9.09 5.30
N PHE A 98 22.28 -8.53 4.13
CA PHE A 98 23.20 -9.17 3.19
C PHE A 98 24.64 -9.25 3.72
N GLU A 99 25.07 -8.27 4.51
CA GLU A 99 26.41 -8.29 5.12
C GLU A 99 26.43 -9.18 6.37
N THR A 100 25.35 -9.16 7.16
CA THR A 100 25.33 -9.78 8.48
C THR A 100 24.73 -11.18 8.53
N GLU A 101 23.69 -11.45 7.74
CA GLU A 101 22.91 -12.69 7.78
C GLU A 101 23.23 -13.63 6.61
N PHE A 102 23.51 -13.09 5.42
CA PHE A 102 23.80 -13.93 4.24
C PHE A 102 24.99 -14.89 4.43
N PRO A 103 26.13 -14.51 5.05
CA PRO A 103 27.20 -15.47 5.33
C PRO A 103 26.77 -16.60 6.28
N GLN A 104 25.85 -16.32 7.21
CA GLN A 104 25.29 -17.32 8.11
C GLN A 104 24.42 -18.30 7.31
N TRP A 105 23.50 -17.78 6.48
CA TRP A 105 22.66 -18.61 5.62
C TRP A 105 23.46 -19.47 4.64
N LEU A 106 24.60 -18.97 4.16
CA LEU A 106 25.48 -19.72 3.27
C LEU A 106 26.21 -20.87 3.99
N ALA A 107 26.46 -20.72 5.29
CA ALA A 107 27.09 -21.75 6.13
C ALA A 107 26.06 -22.77 6.69
N GLU A 108 24.78 -22.40 6.74
CA GLU A 108 23.68 -23.29 7.12
C GLU A 108 23.46 -24.40 6.08
N ALA A 109 22.76 -25.46 6.51
CA ALA A 109 22.37 -26.52 5.58
C ALA A 109 21.46 -25.94 4.48
N PRO A 110 21.62 -26.37 3.21
CA PRO A 110 20.76 -25.93 2.13
C PRO A 110 19.29 -26.13 2.47
N LYS A 111 18.45 -25.12 2.22
CA LYS A 111 17.01 -25.26 2.40
C LYS A 111 16.47 -26.34 1.46
N SER A 112 15.59 -27.18 1.99
CA SER A 112 14.84 -28.14 1.19
C SER A 112 13.81 -27.42 0.33
N PHE A 113 13.64 -27.88 -0.91
CA PHE A 113 12.57 -27.44 -1.80
C PHE A 113 11.52 -28.54 -1.89
N ALA A 114 10.71 -28.68 -0.84
CA ALA A 114 9.60 -29.62 -0.84
C ALA A 114 8.31 -28.94 -1.31
N ALA A 115 7.39 -29.72 -1.90
CA ALA A 115 6.07 -29.22 -2.31
C ALA A 115 5.26 -28.64 -1.13
N SER A 116 5.46 -29.18 0.07
CA SER A 116 4.86 -28.66 1.32
C SER A 116 5.42 -27.32 1.78
N GLU A 117 6.60 -26.93 1.27
CA GLU A 117 7.31 -25.70 1.64
C GLU A 117 7.19 -24.62 0.55
N ARG A 118 6.34 -24.86 -0.46
CA ARG A 118 6.13 -23.90 -1.54
C ARG A 118 5.62 -22.57 -0.98
N SER A 119 6.24 -21.48 -1.40
CA SER A 119 5.84 -20.12 -1.05
C SER A 119 4.39 -19.83 -1.46
N GLY A 120 3.73 -18.92 -0.75
CA GLY A 120 2.43 -18.35 -1.16
C GLY A 120 2.51 -17.47 -2.41
N GLU A 121 3.72 -17.14 -2.88
CA GLU A 121 3.94 -16.29 -4.05
C GLU A 121 3.28 -16.83 -5.31
N HIS A 122 2.44 -15.97 -5.91
CA HIS A 122 1.55 -16.30 -7.01
C HIS A 122 2.29 -16.76 -8.28
N GLY A 123 3.49 -16.22 -8.54
CA GLY A 123 4.26 -16.48 -9.77
C GLY A 123 4.50 -17.96 -10.06
N SER A 124 4.86 -18.74 -9.04
CA SER A 124 5.07 -20.18 -9.21
C SER A 124 3.80 -20.92 -9.62
N TYR A 125 2.63 -20.53 -9.10
CA TYR A 125 1.34 -21.15 -9.41
C TYR A 125 0.84 -20.77 -10.79
N ILE A 126 1.12 -19.55 -11.24
CA ILE A 126 0.83 -19.10 -12.60
C ILE A 126 1.59 -19.95 -13.61
N ILE A 127 2.91 -20.11 -13.42
CA ILE A 127 3.74 -20.93 -14.31
C ILE A 127 3.27 -22.39 -14.30
N GLU A 128 3.03 -22.99 -13.12
CA GLU A 128 2.48 -24.35 -13.04
C GLU A 128 1.16 -24.48 -13.80
N GLY A 129 0.26 -23.50 -13.67
CA GLY A 129 -1.04 -23.54 -14.35
C GLY A 129 -0.91 -23.51 -15.87
N LEU A 130 0.00 -22.68 -16.40
CA LEU A 130 0.30 -22.60 -17.84
C LEU A 130 0.93 -23.91 -18.36
N GLU A 131 1.92 -24.44 -17.65
CA GLU A 131 2.70 -25.61 -18.10
C GLU A 131 1.93 -26.93 -17.95
N THR A 132 1.19 -27.08 -16.85
CA THR A 132 0.54 -28.35 -16.50
C THR A 132 -0.93 -28.37 -16.89
N GLY A 133 -1.61 -27.21 -16.92
CA GLY A 133 -3.06 -27.10 -17.02
C GLY A 133 -3.78 -27.23 -15.68
N ARG A 134 -3.05 -27.34 -14.56
CA ARG A 134 -3.66 -27.29 -13.23
C ARG A 134 -4.22 -25.89 -12.98
N ILE A 135 -5.54 -25.79 -12.88
CA ILE A 135 -6.22 -24.51 -12.73
C ILE A 135 -5.73 -23.80 -11.47
N TYR A 136 -5.21 -22.60 -11.66
CA TYR A 136 -4.87 -21.68 -10.58
C TYR A 136 -5.85 -20.50 -10.56
N ARG A 137 -6.42 -20.21 -9.38
CA ARG A 137 -7.28 -19.03 -9.18
C ARG A 137 -6.52 -17.99 -8.38
N GLY A 138 -6.45 -16.77 -8.91
CA GLY A 138 -5.77 -15.64 -8.28
C GLY A 138 -6.48 -14.32 -8.55
N HIS A 139 -5.83 -13.21 -8.19
CA HIS A 139 -6.22 -11.86 -8.59
C HIS A 139 -5.11 -11.27 -9.45
N PHE A 140 -5.48 -10.64 -10.55
CA PHE A 140 -4.54 -10.23 -11.61
C PHE A 140 -4.77 -8.78 -11.98
N ASN A 141 -3.68 -8.07 -12.25
CA ASN A 141 -3.71 -6.75 -12.84
C ASN A 141 -3.79 -6.86 -14.36
N VAL A 142 -4.90 -6.44 -14.94
CA VAL A 142 -5.21 -6.53 -16.38
C VAL A 142 -5.87 -5.24 -16.87
N ILE A 143 -5.82 -4.98 -18.17
CA ILE A 143 -6.61 -3.91 -18.79
C ILE A 143 -8.10 -4.24 -18.60
N ASN A 144 -8.87 -3.29 -18.08
CA ASN A 144 -10.25 -3.51 -17.65
C ASN A 144 -11.16 -4.01 -18.77
N GLY A 145 -11.12 -3.34 -19.93
CA GLY A 145 -12.08 -3.56 -21.01
C GLY A 145 -13.51 -3.38 -20.50
N SER A 146 -14.24 -4.48 -20.34
CA SER A 146 -15.59 -4.50 -19.78
C SER A 146 -15.71 -5.39 -18.53
N THR A 147 -14.59 -5.64 -17.85
CA THR A 147 -14.55 -6.53 -16.68
C THR A 147 -15.30 -5.90 -15.51
N ILE A 148 -14.92 -4.68 -15.14
CA ILE A 148 -15.66 -3.82 -14.21
C ILE A 148 -16.32 -2.71 -15.03
N THR A 149 -17.64 -2.79 -15.18
CA THR A 149 -18.37 -2.02 -16.20
C THR A 149 -18.51 -0.54 -15.89
N ASN A 150 -18.37 -0.14 -14.62
CA ASN A 150 -18.40 1.26 -14.17
C ASN A 150 -17.02 1.84 -13.81
N LEU A 151 -15.94 1.22 -14.30
CA LEU A 151 -14.59 1.80 -14.32
C LEU A 151 -14.15 2.01 -15.78
N PRO A 152 -13.21 2.94 -16.06
CA PRO A 152 -12.71 3.19 -17.41
C PRO A 152 -12.18 1.90 -18.08
N PRO A 153 -12.45 1.68 -19.37
CA PRO A 153 -12.06 0.45 -20.07
C PRO A 153 -10.55 0.33 -20.28
N ASP A 154 -9.83 1.44 -20.29
CA ASP A 154 -8.38 1.53 -20.47
C ASP A 154 -7.60 1.40 -19.15
N ALA A 155 -8.26 1.49 -17.99
CA ALA A 155 -7.61 1.39 -16.70
C ALA A 155 -7.09 -0.03 -16.43
N VAL A 156 -5.98 -0.15 -15.71
CA VAL A 156 -5.51 -1.43 -15.17
C VAL A 156 -6.27 -1.72 -13.89
N VAL A 157 -7.03 -2.82 -13.88
CA VAL A 157 -7.81 -3.28 -12.72
C VAL A 157 -7.22 -4.54 -12.14
N GLU A 158 -7.38 -4.70 -10.83
CA GLU A 158 -7.01 -5.94 -10.12
C GLU A 158 -8.29 -6.72 -9.82
N VAL A 159 -8.44 -7.88 -10.46
CA VAL A 159 -9.69 -8.66 -10.52
C VAL A 159 -9.41 -10.15 -10.40
N PRO A 160 -10.37 -10.98 -9.93
CA PRO A 160 -10.20 -12.43 -9.92
C PRO A 160 -9.98 -12.96 -11.34
N GLY A 161 -9.16 -14.00 -11.47
CA GLY A 161 -8.89 -14.66 -12.74
C GLY A 161 -8.47 -16.11 -12.55
N TYR A 162 -8.39 -16.83 -13.67
CA TYR A 162 -8.03 -18.24 -13.72
C TYR A 162 -6.89 -18.44 -14.72
N VAL A 163 -5.88 -19.19 -14.32
CA VAL A 163 -4.77 -19.60 -15.18
C VAL A 163 -4.83 -21.10 -15.38
N ASP A 164 -4.83 -21.51 -16.63
CA ASP A 164 -4.71 -22.90 -17.05
C ASP A 164 -3.85 -23.00 -18.32
N ARG A 165 -3.87 -24.16 -18.99
CA ARG A 165 -3.08 -24.43 -20.19
C ARG A 165 -3.42 -23.50 -21.38
N ASN A 166 -4.62 -22.91 -21.37
CA ASN A 166 -5.07 -21.98 -22.41
C ASN A 166 -4.70 -20.52 -22.10
N GLY A 167 -4.12 -20.25 -20.93
CA GLY A 167 -3.68 -18.91 -20.53
C GLY A 167 -4.50 -18.33 -19.37
N LEU A 168 -4.49 -16.99 -19.29
CA LEU A 168 -5.20 -16.21 -18.28
C LEU A 168 -6.61 -15.85 -18.76
N ASN A 169 -7.61 -16.29 -18.01
CA ASN A 169 -9.03 -16.03 -18.27
C ASN A 169 -9.61 -15.11 -17.18
N ILE A 170 -10.16 -13.98 -17.60
CA ILE A 170 -10.74 -12.97 -16.71
C ILE A 170 -12.27 -12.97 -16.87
N PRO A 171 -13.04 -13.35 -15.84
CA PRO A 171 -14.49 -13.27 -15.87
C PRO A 171 -14.96 -11.82 -15.80
N ARG A 172 -16.14 -11.53 -16.36
CA ARG A 172 -16.81 -10.25 -16.11
C ARG A 172 -17.26 -10.19 -14.65
N VAL A 173 -16.93 -9.09 -13.98
CA VAL A 173 -17.33 -8.80 -12.60
C VAL A 173 -18.63 -7.99 -12.59
N GLY A 174 -18.79 -7.06 -13.54
CA GLY A 174 -19.93 -6.12 -13.58
C GLY A 174 -19.62 -4.85 -12.81
N ASP A 175 -20.66 -4.18 -12.32
CA ASP A 175 -20.48 -2.91 -11.60
C ASP A 175 -19.94 -3.14 -10.19
N LEU A 176 -18.95 -2.33 -9.81
CA LEU A 176 -18.65 -2.15 -8.39
C LEU A 176 -19.75 -1.32 -7.72
N PRO A 177 -19.97 -1.49 -6.42
CA PRO A 177 -20.80 -0.56 -5.64
C PRO A 177 -20.32 0.89 -5.85
N LEU A 178 -21.26 1.83 -5.99
CA LEU A 178 -20.96 3.19 -6.42
C LEU A 178 -19.87 3.89 -5.58
N GLY A 179 -19.91 3.72 -4.25
CA GLY A 179 -18.89 4.28 -3.36
C GLY A 179 -17.49 3.68 -3.62
N CYS A 180 -17.40 2.36 -3.79
CA CYS A 180 -16.15 1.67 -4.11
C CYS A 180 -15.61 2.09 -5.48
N ALA A 181 -16.50 2.20 -6.48
CA ALA A 181 -16.15 2.67 -7.81
C ALA A 181 -15.63 4.12 -7.80
N ALA A 182 -16.25 5.00 -7.01
CA ALA A 182 -15.81 6.39 -6.86
C ALA A 182 -14.40 6.49 -6.29
N VAL A 183 -14.10 5.71 -5.23
CA VAL A 183 -12.76 5.64 -4.63
C VAL A 183 -11.73 5.14 -5.65
N CYS A 184 -12.05 4.07 -6.38
CA CYS A 184 -11.18 3.57 -7.45
C CYS A 184 -10.95 4.61 -8.56
N ASN A 185 -12.00 5.31 -9.01
CA ASN A 185 -11.92 6.30 -10.07
C ASN A 185 -11.06 7.52 -9.68
N GLN A 186 -11.07 7.93 -8.41
CA GLN A 186 -10.15 8.97 -7.93
C GLN A 186 -8.69 8.52 -8.09
N SER A 187 -8.35 7.33 -7.61
CA SER A 187 -6.99 6.77 -7.75
C SER A 187 -6.58 6.56 -9.22
N ILE A 188 -7.50 6.09 -10.07
CA ILE A 188 -7.26 5.96 -11.52
C ILE A 188 -6.95 7.32 -12.15
N SER A 189 -7.63 8.38 -11.72
CA SER A 189 -7.39 9.73 -12.22
C SER A 189 -6.00 10.25 -11.83
N VAL A 190 -5.57 9.99 -10.59
CA VAL A 190 -4.20 10.30 -10.11
C VAL A 190 -3.16 9.54 -10.94
N GLN A 191 -3.35 8.23 -11.11
CA GLN A 191 -2.45 7.36 -11.89
C GLN A 191 -2.34 7.85 -13.33
N ARG A 192 -3.46 8.20 -13.96
CA ARG A 192 -3.49 8.72 -15.34
C ARG A 192 -2.68 10.01 -15.46
N LEU A 193 -2.92 10.98 -14.58
CA LEU A 193 -2.16 12.24 -14.57
C LEU A 193 -0.66 11.99 -14.35
N ALA A 194 -0.31 11.13 -13.39
CA ALA A 194 1.08 10.81 -13.07
C ALA A 194 1.81 10.11 -14.23
N VAL A 195 1.16 9.14 -14.90
CA VAL A 195 1.75 8.43 -16.05
C VAL A 195 1.96 9.38 -17.22
N HIS A 196 0.96 10.20 -17.56
CA HIS A 196 1.12 11.19 -18.64
C HIS A 196 2.26 12.16 -18.33
N ALA A 197 2.27 12.74 -17.12
CA ALA A 197 3.34 13.62 -16.68
C ALA A 197 4.72 12.95 -16.80
N ALA A 198 4.86 11.74 -16.25
CA ALA A 198 6.12 10.99 -16.23
C ALA A 198 6.66 10.69 -17.64
N VAL A 199 5.78 10.32 -18.58
CA VAL A 199 6.16 9.99 -19.96
C VAL A 199 6.51 11.25 -20.76
N THR A 200 5.79 12.36 -20.58
CA THR A 200 5.99 13.58 -21.38
C THR A 200 6.89 14.63 -20.73
N GLY A 201 7.29 14.45 -19.46
CA GLY A 201 8.01 15.46 -18.69
C GLY A 201 7.15 16.69 -18.34
N ASP A 202 5.83 16.53 -18.28
CA ASP A 202 4.91 17.65 -18.05
C ASP A 202 4.76 17.94 -16.54
N ASP A 203 5.50 18.96 -16.06
CA ASP A 203 5.44 19.45 -14.68
C ASP A 203 4.03 19.93 -14.27
N ARG A 204 3.23 20.43 -15.21
CA ARG A 204 1.88 20.90 -14.88
C ARG A 204 0.95 19.72 -14.58
N LEU A 205 0.99 18.67 -15.40
CA LEU A 205 0.25 17.43 -15.12
C LEU A 205 0.78 16.74 -13.85
N LEU A 206 2.10 16.79 -13.61
CA LEU A 206 2.69 16.26 -12.37
C LEU A 206 2.06 16.92 -11.14
N ARG A 207 2.05 18.25 -11.09
CA ARG A 207 1.45 18.99 -9.97
C ARG A 207 -0.04 18.73 -9.82
N GLN A 208 -0.77 18.55 -10.92
CA GLN A 208 -2.18 18.16 -10.88
C GLN A 208 -2.37 16.76 -10.31
N ALA A 209 -1.48 15.80 -10.61
CA ALA A 209 -1.52 14.47 -10.00
C ALA A 209 -1.38 14.56 -8.47
N PHE A 210 -0.41 15.34 -7.98
CA PHE A 210 -0.24 15.58 -6.55
C PHE A 210 -1.45 16.26 -5.90
N LEU A 211 -2.10 17.20 -6.57
CA LEU A 211 -3.32 17.82 -6.07
C LEU A 211 -4.49 16.84 -5.91
N MET A 212 -4.59 15.86 -6.81
CA MET A 212 -5.68 14.90 -6.82
C MET A 212 -5.44 13.73 -5.87
N ASP A 213 -4.19 13.52 -5.43
CA ASP A 213 -3.82 12.48 -4.49
C ASP A 213 -4.53 12.69 -3.13
N PRO A 214 -5.26 11.68 -2.61
CA PRO A 214 -6.03 11.82 -1.38
C PRO A 214 -5.20 12.19 -0.15
N LEU A 215 -3.99 11.65 -0.01
CA LEU A 215 -3.14 11.89 1.16
C LEU A 215 -2.53 13.29 1.08
N VAL A 216 -2.02 13.66 -0.09
CA VAL A 216 -1.45 14.98 -0.33
C VAL A 216 -2.52 16.06 -0.09
N GLY A 217 -3.71 15.91 -0.67
CA GLY A 217 -4.82 16.85 -0.47
C GLY A 217 -5.38 16.86 0.96
N ALA A 218 -5.17 15.80 1.75
CA ALA A 218 -5.54 15.78 3.16
C ALA A 218 -4.56 16.56 4.05
N VAL A 219 -3.28 16.58 3.69
CA VAL A 219 -2.19 17.12 4.53
C VAL A 219 -1.73 18.50 4.10
N CYS A 220 -1.70 18.77 2.79
CA CYS A 220 -1.08 19.96 2.21
C CYS A 220 -2.11 20.88 1.56
N THR A 221 -1.87 22.19 1.66
CA THR A 221 -2.53 23.24 0.88
C THR A 221 -1.92 23.32 -0.53
N PRO A 222 -2.62 23.91 -1.52
CA PRO A 222 -2.08 24.00 -2.88
C PRO A 222 -0.67 24.63 -2.98
N PRO A 223 -0.33 25.73 -2.29
CA PRO A 223 1.04 26.26 -2.32
C PRO A 223 2.09 25.29 -1.75
N GLU A 224 1.77 24.57 -0.67
CA GLU A 224 2.64 23.55 -0.09
C GLU A 224 2.86 22.39 -1.05
N ILE A 225 1.81 21.99 -1.79
CA ILE A 225 1.90 20.94 -2.82
C ILE A 225 2.87 21.37 -3.93
N TRP A 226 2.80 22.62 -4.38
CA TRP A 226 3.71 23.11 -5.42
C TRP A 226 5.17 23.10 -4.97
N GLN A 227 5.44 23.51 -3.73
CA GLN A 227 6.78 23.46 -3.18
C GLN A 227 7.25 22.01 -2.97
N MET A 228 6.39 21.12 -2.47
CA MET A 228 6.74 19.70 -2.30
C MET A 228 7.13 19.07 -3.65
N VAL A 229 6.43 19.40 -4.74
CA VAL A 229 6.82 18.95 -6.08
C VAL A 229 8.19 19.52 -6.50
N ASP A 230 8.49 20.78 -6.18
CA ASP A 230 9.83 21.35 -6.43
C ASP A 230 10.92 20.58 -5.68
N GLU A 231 10.70 20.33 -4.39
CA GLU A 231 11.63 19.58 -3.54
C GLU A 231 11.83 18.15 -4.05
N MET A 232 10.77 17.47 -4.47
CA MET A 232 10.82 16.11 -5.02
C MET A 232 11.51 16.05 -6.39
N LEU A 233 11.27 17.03 -7.27
CA LEU A 233 11.96 17.11 -8.57
C LEU A 233 13.47 17.30 -8.37
N VAL A 234 13.87 18.18 -7.45
CA VAL A 234 15.29 18.42 -7.14
C VAL A 234 15.92 17.20 -6.49
N ALA A 235 15.25 16.58 -5.51
CA ALA A 235 15.73 15.35 -4.89
C ALA A 235 15.83 14.19 -5.88
N GLY A 236 14.96 14.16 -6.89
CA GLY A 236 14.87 13.13 -7.91
C GLY A 236 15.72 13.36 -9.16
N GLU A 237 16.52 14.43 -9.22
CA GLU A 237 17.15 14.93 -10.46
C GLU A 237 17.92 13.86 -11.24
N ALA A 238 18.67 12.99 -10.55
CA ALA A 238 19.46 11.94 -11.18
C ALA A 238 18.62 10.89 -11.94
N TRP A 239 17.34 10.76 -11.61
CA TRP A 239 16.43 9.75 -12.16
C TRP A 239 15.31 10.32 -13.03
N LEU A 240 15.21 11.65 -13.14
CA LEU A 240 14.14 12.36 -13.83
C LEU A 240 14.66 13.27 -14.96
N PRO A 241 15.47 12.76 -15.90
CA PRO A 241 16.11 13.58 -16.93
C PRO A 241 15.10 14.31 -17.84
N GLN A 242 13.91 13.76 -18.05
CA GLN A 242 12.85 14.39 -18.83
C GLN A 242 12.27 15.66 -18.18
N TYR A 243 12.58 15.91 -16.91
CA TYR A 243 12.15 17.10 -16.17
C TYR A 243 13.26 18.15 -16.02
N ALA A 244 14.35 18.09 -16.79
CA ALA A 244 15.52 18.96 -16.64
C ALA A 244 15.17 20.46 -16.50
N ASP A 245 14.30 20.98 -17.37
CA ASP A 245 13.86 22.38 -17.31
C ASP A 245 13.04 22.69 -16.05
N ALA A 246 12.14 21.78 -15.67
CA ALA A 246 11.33 21.92 -14.47
C ALA A 246 12.18 21.87 -13.20
N ILE A 247 13.21 21.01 -13.17
CA ILE A 247 14.20 20.90 -12.09
C ILE A 247 15.03 22.18 -11.99
N ALA A 248 15.52 22.71 -13.11
CA ALA A 248 16.25 23.98 -13.13
C ALA A 248 15.38 25.13 -12.57
N ALA A 249 14.12 25.19 -12.98
CA ALA A 249 13.17 26.16 -12.48
C ALA A 249 12.84 25.95 -10.98
N ALA A 250 12.72 24.70 -10.52
CA ALA A 250 12.50 24.36 -9.11
C ALA A 250 13.68 24.80 -8.24
N LYS A 251 14.93 24.50 -8.65
CA LYS A 251 16.15 24.99 -7.98
C LYS A 251 16.16 26.51 -7.86
N ALA A 252 15.82 27.21 -8.95
CA ALA A 252 15.75 28.67 -8.95
C ALA A 252 14.67 29.22 -8.00
N ARG A 253 13.50 28.57 -7.88
CA ARG A 253 12.44 28.95 -6.93
C ARG A 253 12.88 28.74 -5.48
N LEU A 254 13.43 27.57 -5.17
CA LEU A 254 13.87 27.21 -3.82
C LEU A 254 15.02 28.12 -3.33
N ALA A 255 15.91 28.55 -4.22
CA ALA A 255 17.01 29.46 -3.90
C ALA A 255 16.57 30.89 -3.54
N GLN A 256 15.32 31.29 -3.81
CA GLN A 256 14.84 32.66 -3.53
C GLN A 256 14.57 32.93 -2.03
N GLY A 257 14.65 31.92 -1.17
CA GLY A 257 14.43 32.07 0.28
C GLY A 257 12.97 32.36 0.66
N LYS A 258 12.02 32.07 -0.23
CA LYS A 258 10.56 32.25 -0.01
C LYS A 258 9.82 30.92 0.22
N ALA A 259 10.56 29.87 0.59
CA ALA A 259 9.96 28.56 0.84
C ALA A 259 9.00 28.65 2.04
N ILE A 260 7.82 28.06 1.87
CA ILE A 260 6.86 27.77 2.94
C ILE A 260 7.57 26.84 3.93
N PRO A 261 7.69 27.24 5.20
CA PRO A 261 8.43 26.45 6.17
C PRO A 261 7.70 25.14 6.48
N THR A 262 8.43 24.04 6.47
CA THR A 262 7.94 22.77 7.03
C THR A 262 7.86 22.85 8.55
N ARG A 263 7.07 21.97 9.18
CA ARG A 263 7.00 21.88 10.64
C ARG A 263 8.30 21.33 11.22
N THR A 264 9.16 22.21 11.71
CA THR A 264 10.43 21.85 12.36
C THR A 264 10.20 20.85 13.50
N GLY A 265 10.93 19.74 13.48
CA GLY A 265 10.83 18.68 14.50
C GLY A 265 9.64 17.75 14.36
N TYR A 266 8.75 17.93 13.37
CA TYR A 266 7.65 17.00 13.14
C TYR A 266 8.13 15.76 12.38
N ALA A 267 8.15 14.61 13.07
CA ALA A 267 8.57 13.33 12.49
C ALA A 267 7.38 12.44 12.06
N GLY A 268 6.15 12.94 12.15
CA GLY A 268 4.92 12.15 11.95
C GLY A 268 4.18 11.85 13.25
N ALA A 269 2.86 11.72 13.18
CA ALA A 269 1.99 11.56 14.34
C ALA A 269 2.01 10.15 14.96
N ALA A 270 2.35 9.12 14.18
CA ALA A 270 2.36 7.73 14.62
C ALA A 270 3.64 7.04 14.15
N ARG A 271 4.80 7.47 14.65
CA ARG A 271 6.11 6.96 14.25
C ARG A 271 6.82 6.27 15.41
N LEU A 272 7.56 5.18 15.12
CA LEU A 272 8.50 4.57 16.05
C LEU A 272 9.93 5.03 15.78
N HIS A 273 10.78 4.89 16.80
CA HIS A 273 12.22 5.06 16.65
C HIS A 273 12.78 3.99 15.71
N THR A 274 13.63 4.41 14.77
CA THR A 274 14.40 3.48 13.93
C THR A 274 15.55 2.90 14.74
N LYS A 275 15.48 1.60 15.02
CA LYS A 275 16.47 0.93 15.85
C LYS A 275 17.86 0.95 15.22
N THR A 276 18.86 1.08 16.08
CA THR A 276 20.27 0.83 15.77
C THR A 276 20.55 -0.66 15.59
N ILE A 277 21.71 -1.01 15.02
CA ILE A 277 22.12 -2.41 14.85
C ILE A 277 22.20 -3.14 16.19
N ASP A 278 22.66 -2.47 17.25
CA ASP A 278 22.79 -3.09 18.58
C ASP A 278 21.42 -3.35 19.22
N GLU A 279 20.48 -2.44 19.08
CA GLU A 279 19.09 -2.63 19.52
C GLU A 279 18.40 -3.75 18.72
N MET A 280 18.66 -3.84 17.42
CA MET A 280 18.14 -4.92 16.56
C MET A 280 18.68 -6.30 16.97
N ARG A 281 19.96 -6.39 17.36
CA ARG A 281 20.57 -7.63 17.86
C ARG A 281 19.96 -8.07 19.19
N ALA A 282 19.66 -7.13 20.08
CA ALA A 282 19.02 -7.41 21.35
C ALA A 282 17.55 -7.88 21.21
N ASP A 283 16.86 -7.50 20.13
CA ASP A 283 15.44 -7.80 19.87
C ASP A 283 15.23 -8.53 18.52
N ARG A 284 16.09 -9.53 18.24
CA ARG A 284 16.15 -10.23 16.94
C ARG A 284 14.82 -10.86 16.52
N VAL A 285 14.11 -11.49 17.47
CA VAL A 285 12.85 -12.23 17.19
C VAL A 285 11.72 -11.30 16.74
N ASN A 286 11.48 -10.19 17.44
CA ASN A 286 10.41 -9.26 17.05
C ASN A 286 10.76 -8.52 15.75
N SER A 287 12.04 -8.25 15.53
CA SER A 287 12.53 -7.56 14.34
C SER A 287 12.32 -8.40 13.08
N GLN A 288 12.64 -9.69 13.12
CA GLN A 288 12.33 -10.64 12.03
C GLN A 288 10.82 -10.74 11.77
N ARG A 289 10.00 -10.86 12.83
CA ARG A 289 8.53 -10.91 12.69
C ARG A 289 7.96 -9.66 12.00
N ASN A 290 8.46 -8.48 12.34
CA ASN A 290 7.95 -7.22 11.77
C ASN A 290 8.39 -7.06 10.30
N ALA A 291 9.59 -7.49 9.94
CA ALA A 291 10.07 -7.50 8.56
C ALA A 291 9.20 -8.38 7.65
N GLU A 292 8.68 -9.50 8.17
CA GLU A 292 7.85 -10.45 7.43
C GLU A 292 6.35 -10.07 7.33
N ALA A 293 5.93 -8.96 7.94
CA ALA A 293 4.50 -8.61 8.06
C ALA A 293 3.81 -8.20 6.74
N THR A 294 4.55 -8.15 5.62
CA THR A 294 4.01 -7.94 4.26
C THR A 294 3.05 -9.06 3.84
N ASP A 295 3.22 -10.27 4.38
CA ASP A 295 2.37 -11.42 4.07
C ASP A 295 0.99 -11.27 4.74
N LYS A 296 -0.07 -11.22 3.92
CA LYS A 296 -1.46 -10.94 4.35
C LYS A 296 -2.04 -12.00 5.29
N ALA A 297 -1.40 -13.15 5.44
CA ALA A 297 -1.87 -14.28 6.25
C ALA A 297 -1.17 -14.46 7.62
N LYS A 298 -0.25 -13.57 8.03
CA LYS A 298 0.52 -13.71 9.28
C LYS A 298 -0.10 -12.98 10.49
N LEU A 299 0.25 -13.43 11.70
CA LEU A 299 -0.13 -12.82 12.99
C LEU A 299 0.35 -11.37 13.09
N ARG A 300 -0.57 -10.43 13.37
CA ARG A 300 -0.31 -8.99 13.51
C ARG A 300 -0.75 -8.52 14.90
N PRO A 301 0.04 -8.81 15.94
CA PRO A 301 -0.35 -8.47 17.30
C PRO A 301 -0.44 -6.96 17.48
N ALA A 302 -1.45 -6.53 18.25
CA ALA A 302 -1.59 -5.13 18.64
C ALA A 302 -0.37 -4.63 19.43
N ALA A 303 -0.14 -3.31 19.41
CA ALA A 303 0.87 -2.72 20.30
C ALA A 303 0.55 -3.07 21.76
N ALA A 304 1.58 -3.44 22.53
CA ALA A 304 1.42 -3.66 23.97
C ALA A 304 0.84 -2.40 24.63
N LYS A 305 -0.23 -2.54 25.40
CA LYS A 305 -0.76 -1.42 26.20
C LYS A 305 0.36 -0.97 27.14
N LYS A 306 0.83 0.28 27.01
CA LYS A 306 1.69 0.88 28.04
C LYS A 306 0.92 0.80 29.35
N ALA A 307 1.48 0.10 30.35
CA ALA A 307 0.96 0.15 31.70
C ALA A 307 0.97 1.63 32.12
N GLY A 308 -0.21 2.14 32.46
CA GLY A 308 -0.39 3.51 32.94
C GLY A 308 0.16 3.68 34.35
#